data_AF-A0A3D2W123-F1
#
_entry.id   AF-A0A3D2W123-F1
#
_cell.length_a   1.000
_cell.length_b   1.000
_cell.length_c   1.000
_cell.angle_alpha   90.00
_cell.angle_beta   90.00
_cell.angle_gamma   90.00
#
_symmetry.space_group_name_H-M   'P 1'
#
loop_
_entity.id
_entity.type
_entity.pdbx_description
1 polymer ?
#
loop_
_entity_poly.entity_id
_entity_poly.type
_entity_poly.pdbx_seq_one_letter_code
_entity_poly.pdbx_strand_id
1 'polypeptide(L)' 'MSALELTEEWFESDVVRAAIGAVAVHGATLGPMSAGAGYTLMHNWLNRGGPGHARVEGGIGR' A
#
# COMPACT_ATOMS: atom_id res chain seq x y z
N MET A 1 3.88 -10.53 -6.51
CA MET A 1 4.68 -9.60 -5.70
C MET A 1 4.07 -9.44 -4.32
N SER A 2 4.87 -9.69 -3.29
CA SER A 2 4.60 -9.43 -1.88
C SER A 2 5.01 -8.00 -1.49
N ALA A 3 4.67 -7.56 -0.29
CA ALA A 3 5.16 -6.27 0.20
C ALA A 3 6.66 -6.33 0.52
N LEU A 4 7.16 -7.48 0.98
CA LEU A 4 8.58 -7.69 1.25
C LEU A 4 9.41 -7.45 -0.02
N GLU A 5 9.12 -8.17 -1.10
CA GLU A 5 9.83 -8.06 -2.39
C GLU A 5 9.89 -6.60 -2.87
N LEU A 6 8.76 -5.88 -2.80
CA LEU A 6 8.69 -4.46 -3.17
C LEU A 6 9.56 -3.59 -2.25
N THR A 7 9.52 -3.81 -0.94
CA THR A 7 10.27 -2.96 0.00
C THR A 7 11.78 -3.23 -0.01
N GLU A 8 12.21 -4.45 -0.31
CA GLU A 8 13.63 -4.80 -0.42
C GLU A 8 14.28 -4.24 -1.69
N GLU A 9 13.53 -4.09 -2.77
CA GLU A 9 14.02 -3.53 -4.02
C GLU A 9 14.31 -2.03 -3.92
N TRP A 10 13.52 -1.29 -3.13
CA TRP A 10 13.52 0.18 -3.14
C TRP A 10 14.01 0.86 -1.85
N PHE A 11 14.12 0.13 -0.73
CA PHE A 11 14.50 0.71 0.55
C PHE A 11 15.61 -0.08 1.24
N GLU A 12 16.64 0.63 1.70
CA GLU A 12 17.78 0.03 2.41
C GLU A 12 17.53 -0.07 3.93
N SER A 13 16.74 0.83 4.50
CA SER A 13 16.52 0.90 5.95
C SER A 13 15.50 -0.14 6.44
N ASP A 14 15.92 -1.00 7.36
CA ASP A 14 15.05 -2.00 8.01
C ASP A 14 13.82 -1.36 8.67
N VAL A 15 14.01 -0.23 9.34
CA VAL A 15 12.94 0.50 10.01
C VAL A 15 11.91 1.01 8.99
N VAL A 16 12.38 1.53 7.85
CA VAL A 16 11.50 2.00 6.77
C VAL A 16 10.77 0.83 6.11
N ARG A 17 11.47 -0.27 5.81
CA ARG A 17 10.85 -1.50 5.26
C ARG A 17 9.77 -2.05 6.18
N ALA A 18 10.04 -2.11 7.48
CA ALA A 18 9.06 -2.57 8.48
C ALA A 18 7.84 -1.63 8.56
N ALA A 19 8.05 -0.31 8.60
CA ALA A 19 6.97 0.67 8.65
C ALA A 19 6.07 0.57 7.40
N ILE A 20 6.65 0.50 6.20
CA ILE A 20 5.90 0.38 4.95
C ILE A 20 5.21 -0.99 4.85
N GLY A 21 5.87 -2.07 5.27
CA GLY A 21 5.29 -3.42 5.33
C GLY A 21 4.07 -3.51 6.24
N ALA A 22 4.05 -2.79 7.37
CA ALA A 22 2.88 -2.70 8.25
C ALA A 22 1.69 -1.99 7.58
N VAL A 23 1.96 -0.95 6.79
CA VAL A 23 0.92 -0.24 6.01
C VAL A 23 0.37 -1.14 4.89
N ALA A 24 1.21 -1.97 4.28
CA ALA A 24 0.83 -2.85 3.18
C ALA A 24 -0.25 -3.88 3.56
N VAL A 25 -0.32 -4.26 4.84
CA VAL A 25 -1.32 -5.23 5.37
C VAL A 25 -2.43 -4.56 6.17
N HIS A 26 -2.47 -3.24 6.20
CA HIS A 26 -3.46 -2.51 6.99
C HIS A 26 -4.88 -2.77 6.45
N GLY A 27 -5.71 -3.40 7.28
CA GLY A 27 -7.08 -3.79 6.92
C GLY A 27 -7.20 -5.12 6.17
N ALA A 28 -6.11 -5.90 6.09
CA ALA A 28 -6.10 -7.23 5.49
C ALA A 28 -5.92 -8.33 6.57
N THR A 29 -6.33 -9.56 6.25
CA THR A 29 -6.09 -10.75 7.08
C THR A 29 -4.87 -11.55 6.63
N LEU A 30 -4.02 -10.94 5.80
CA LEU A 30 -2.82 -11.53 5.19
C LEU A 30 -1.55 -10.83 5.70
N GLY A 31 -0.40 -11.49 5.54
CA GLY A 31 0.90 -10.97 5.98
C GLY A 31 1.68 -10.23 4.87
N PRO A 32 2.77 -9.52 5.21
CA PRO A 32 3.57 -8.77 4.24
C PRO A 32 4.23 -9.66 3.17
N MET A 33 4.46 -10.94 3.46
CA MET A 33 4.99 -11.94 2.52
C MET A 33 3.90 -12.58 1.65
N SER A 34 2.62 -12.30 1.89
CA SER A 34 1.53 -12.87 1.09
C SER A 34 1.51 -12.27 -0.32
N ALA A 35 1.12 -13.10 -1.30
CA ALA A 35 0.90 -12.66 -2.66
C ALA A 35 -0.16 -11.55 -2.70
N GLY A 36 0.15 -10.41 -3.31
CA GLY A 36 -0.77 -9.27 -3.41
C GLY A 36 -0.65 -8.24 -2.28
N ALA A 37 0.17 -8.46 -1.25
CA ALA A 37 0.42 -7.45 -0.22
C ALA A 37 1.07 -6.18 -0.80
N GLY A 38 1.92 -6.30 -1.82
CA GLY A 38 2.46 -5.15 -2.56
C GLY A 38 1.37 -4.36 -3.30
N TYR A 39 0.39 -5.05 -3.88
CA TYR A 39 -0.78 -4.40 -4.49
C TYR A 39 -1.62 -3.65 -3.46
N THR A 40 -1.86 -4.24 -2.29
CA THR A 40 -2.65 -3.62 -1.21
C THR A 40 -2.01 -2.30 -0.75
N LEU A 41 -0.69 -2.24 -0.66
CA LEU A 41 0.04 -1.00 -0.39
C LEU A 41 -0.24 0.08 -1.46
N MET A 42 -0.05 -0.26 -2.73
CA MET A 42 -0.27 0.68 -3.84
C MET A 42 -1.73 1.14 -3.91
N HIS A 43 -2.68 0.22 -3.72
CA HIS A 43 -4.10 0.50 -3.67
C HIS A 43 -4.44 1.46 -2.52
N ASN A 44 -3.91 1.21 -1.32
CA ASN A 44 -4.14 2.07 -0.17
C ASN A 44 -3.52 3.45 -0.38
N TRP A 45 -2.29 3.54 -0.89
CA TRP A 45 -1.65 4.82 -1.21
C TRP A 45 -2.49 5.60 -2.23
N LEU A 46 -2.89 4.96 -3.33
CA LEU A 46 -3.68 5.58 -4.38
C LEU A 46 -5.00 6.17 -3.85
N ASN A 47 -5.69 5.47 -2.95
CA ASN A 47 -7.02 5.85 -2.45
C ASN A 47 -7.00 6.69 -1.16
N ARG A 48 -5.89 6.74 -0.41
CA ARG A 48 -5.75 7.45 0.87
C ARG A 48 -4.78 8.63 0.79
N GLY A 49 -5.04 9.56 -0.14
CA GLY A 49 -4.23 10.77 -0.31
C GLY A 49 -3.19 10.71 -1.41
N GLY A 50 -3.07 9.60 -2.12
CA GLY A 50 -2.25 9.49 -3.32
C GLY A 50 -2.94 10.01 -4.59
N PRO A 51 -2.31 9.84 -5.75
CA PRO A 51 -2.74 10.46 -7.02
C PRO A 51 -4.15 10.09 -7.49
N GLY A 52 -4.68 8.95 -7.05
CA GLY A 52 -6.04 8.51 -7.40
C GLY A 52 -7.09 8.93 -6.39
N HIS A 53 -6.71 9.58 -5.29
CA HIS A 53 -7.62 10.15 -4.31
C HIS A 53 -8.11 11.53 -4.78
N ALA A 54 -8.56 11.60 -6.05
CA ALA A 54 -9.25 12.75 -6.59
C ALA A 54 -10.69 12.74 -6.05
N ARG A 55 -11.03 13.71 -5.22
CA ARG A 55 -12.42 13.93 -4.83
C ARG A 55 -13.13 14.63 -5.98
N VAL A 56 -14.15 14.00 -6.53
CA VAL A 56 -15.06 14.65 -7.47
C VAL A 56 -15.89 15.67 -6.69
N GLU A 57 -15.75 16.97 -7.00
CA GLU A 57 -16.60 18.01 -6.44
C GLU A 57 -18.05 17.81 -6.91
N GLY A 58 -18.98 17.76 -5.96
CA GLY A 58 -20.42 17.67 -6.24
C GLY A 58 -21.09 16.32 -5.98
N GLY A 59 -20.34 15.24 -5.72
CA GLY A 59 -20.86 14.05 -5.03
C GLY A 59 -22.09 13.39 -5.65
N ILE A 60 -21.96 12.84 -6.85
CA ILE A 60 -22.63 11.58 -7.20
C ILE A 60 -21.58 10.76 -7.93
N GLY A 61 -21.00 9.76 -7.24
CA GLY A 61 -20.05 8.85 -7.89
C GLY A 61 -20.72 8.07 -9.01
N ARG A 62 -20.70 8.63 -10.21
CA ARG A 62 -20.95 8.01 -11.52
C ARG A 62 -19.83 8.42 -12.45
#